data_AF-A0A0C1D777-F1
#
_entry.id   AF-A0A0C1D777-F1
#
_cell.length_a   1.000
_cell.length_b   1.000
_cell.length_c   1.000
_cell.angle_alpha   90.00
_cell.angle_beta   90.00
_cell.angle_gamma   90.00
#
_symmetry.space_group_name_H-M   'P 1'
#
loop_
_entity.id
_entity.type
_entity.pdbx_description
1 polymer ?
#
loop_
_entity_poly.entity_id
_entity_poly.type
_entity_poly.pdbx_seq_one_letter_code
_entity_poly.pdbx_strand_id
1 'polypeptide(L)'
;MDWLAPAVKAALINNISYLNYIYMLRSIVNLKVLSVSLGILILATFISCNNAKQEQKVVNQSKASGTQQVSRVQMFMSYIDEIAKLPLTDFDQSHIEALNQAAPASLQLVVFAGEQANEASIIMQPYRNNDTANPIKAGAIFLLPKSLSDSIQVADFTRRFGELKKEDAAIAATGQPLPVNLKVDEATALKLTINHNKQLSLANVITVEVLKYK
;
A
#
# COMPACT_ATOMS: atom_id res chain seq x y z
N MET A 1 78.76 -1.64 -0.80
CA MET A 1 77.87 -2.82 -0.83
C MET A 1 77.76 -3.29 -2.29
N ASP A 2 78.85 -3.85 -2.82
CA ASP A 2 78.93 -4.44 -4.16
C ASP A 2 79.33 -5.92 -4.04
N TRP A 3 78.38 -6.75 -3.63
CA TRP A 3 78.60 -8.19 -3.37
C TRP A 3 77.63 -9.08 -4.15
N LEU A 4 77.25 -8.67 -5.36
CA LEU A 4 76.48 -9.53 -6.26
C LEU A 4 77.25 -9.75 -7.56
N ALA A 5 77.54 -11.02 -7.84
CA ALA A 5 78.17 -11.47 -9.07
C ALA A 5 77.37 -11.00 -10.31
N PRO A 6 78.02 -10.72 -11.45
CA PRO A 6 77.36 -10.20 -12.65
C PRO A 6 76.15 -11.03 -13.12
N ALA A 7 76.18 -12.35 -12.89
CA ALA A 7 75.10 -13.27 -13.21
C ALA A 7 73.82 -13.03 -12.40
N VAL A 8 73.92 -12.54 -11.16
CA VAL A 8 72.74 -12.27 -10.30
C VAL A 8 72.08 -10.94 -10.68
N LYS A 9 72.86 -9.93 -11.10
CA LYS A 9 72.31 -8.67 -11.64
C LYS A 9 71.54 -8.90 -12.95
N ALA A 10 72.01 -9.79 -13.84
CA ALA A 10 71.31 -10.14 -15.07
C ALA A 10 69.97 -10.88 -14.83
N ALA A 11 69.90 -11.75 -13.80
CA ALA A 11 68.68 -12.47 -13.44
C ALA A 11 67.60 -11.57 -12.82
N LEU A 12 67.99 -10.53 -12.07
CA LEU A 12 67.06 -9.58 -11.45
C LEU A 12 66.43 -8.60 -12.46
N ILE A 13 67.18 -8.17 -13.48
CA ILE A 13 66.66 -7.28 -14.53
C ILE A 13 65.65 -8.01 -15.42
N ASN A 14 65.90 -9.29 -15.76
CA ASN A 14 64.97 -10.10 -16.56
C ASN A 14 63.65 -10.42 -15.84
N ASN A 15 63.64 -10.49 -14.51
CA ASN A 15 62.43 -10.79 -13.74
C ASN A 15 61.48 -9.59 -13.62
N ILE A 16 62.01 -8.37 -13.56
CA ILE A 16 61.20 -7.14 -13.48
C ILE A 16 60.53 -6.83 -14.83
N SER A 17 61.20 -7.13 -15.94
CA SER A 17 60.63 -7.00 -17.29
C SER A 17 59.48 -7.98 -17.56
N TYR A 18 59.54 -9.20 -17.00
CA TYR A 18 58.47 -10.20 -17.13
C TYR A 18 57.19 -9.83 -16.36
N LEU A 19 57.32 -9.26 -15.15
CA LEU A 19 56.16 -8.82 -14.37
C LEU A 19 55.42 -7.63 -15.01
N ASN A 20 56.14 -6.68 -15.60
CA ASN A 20 55.53 -5.55 -16.31
C ASN A 20 54.84 -5.96 -17.62
N TYR A 21 55.35 -6.98 -18.31
CA TYR A 21 54.72 -7.53 -19.52
C TYR A 21 53.42 -8.29 -19.20
N ILE A 22 53.39 -9.04 -18.09
CA ILE A 22 52.19 -9.75 -17.62
C ILE A 22 51.10 -8.78 -17.15
N TYR A 23 51.46 -7.67 -16.49
CA TYR A 23 50.49 -6.64 -16.07
C TYR A 23 49.89 -5.87 -17.26
N MET A 24 50.68 -5.53 -18.29
CA MET A 24 50.16 -4.92 -19.53
C MET A 24 49.23 -5.85 -20.31
N LEU A 25 49.55 -7.15 -20.41
CA LEU A 25 48.69 -8.12 -21.11
C LEU A 25 47.36 -8.36 -20.39
N ARG A 26 47.32 -8.30 -19.04
CA ARG A 26 46.05 -8.36 -18.29
C ARG A 26 45.19 -7.10 -18.47
N SER A 27 45.79 -5.94 -18.68
CA SER A 27 45.06 -4.68 -18.89
C SER A 27 44.44 -4.56 -20.30
N ILE A 28 45.03 -5.20 -21.31
CA ILE A 28 44.55 -5.12 -22.71
C ILE A 28 43.45 -6.16 -22.98
N VAL A 29 43.48 -7.32 -22.32
CA VAL A 29 42.47 -8.38 -22.48
C VAL A 29 41.13 -8.00 -21.84
N ASN A 30 41.12 -7.23 -20.75
CA ASN A 30 39.88 -6.79 -20.09
C ASN A 30 39.24 -5.54 -20.71
N LEU A 31 39.92 -4.83 -21.63
CA LEU A 31 39.38 -3.62 -22.26
C LEU A 31 38.68 -3.88 -23.61
N LYS A 32 38.87 -5.08 -24.21
CA LYS A 32 38.21 -5.47 -25.48
C LYS A 32 37.04 -6.44 -25.31
N VAL A 33 36.84 -7.00 -24.11
CA VAL A 33 35.73 -7.93 -23.82
C VAL A 33 34.48 -7.20 -23.28
N LEU A 34 34.59 -5.92 -22.92
CA LEU A 34 33.48 -5.13 -22.38
C LEU A 34 32.74 -4.23 -23.39
N SER A 35 33.17 -4.21 -24.67
CA SER A 35 32.56 -3.36 -25.70
C SER A 35 31.95 -4.12 -26.89
N VAL A 36 31.93 -5.46 -26.87
CA VAL A 36 31.38 -6.28 -27.98
C VAL A 36 30.22 -7.21 -27.53
N SER A 37 29.93 -7.27 -26.23
CA SER A 37 28.83 -8.07 -25.65
C SER A 37 27.54 -7.28 -25.40
N LEU A 38 27.46 -5.99 -25.77
CA LEU A 38 26.24 -5.16 -25.62
C LEU A 38 25.51 -4.89 -26.96
N GLY A 39 25.95 -5.47 -28.09
CA GLY A 39 25.40 -5.18 -29.43
C GLY A 39 24.73 -6.34 -30.15
N ILE A 40 24.81 -7.58 -29.64
CA ILE A 40 24.34 -8.79 -30.35
C ILE A 40 23.44 -9.63 -29.41
N LEU A 41 22.38 -8.99 -28.90
CA LEU A 41 21.22 -9.71 -28.34
C LEU A 41 19.89 -9.00 -28.68
N ILE A 42 19.84 -8.32 -29.82
CA ILE A 42 18.63 -7.74 -30.40
C ILE A 42 18.69 -7.98 -31.91
N LEU A 43 18.57 -9.24 -32.35
CA LEU A 43 18.07 -9.66 -33.67
C LEU A 43 18.23 -11.19 -33.78
N ALA A 44 17.16 -11.89 -34.17
CA ALA A 44 16.94 -13.34 -34.17
C ALA A 44 16.57 -13.90 -32.78
N THR A 45 15.28 -13.93 -32.41
CA THR A 45 14.36 -14.96 -32.91
C THR A 45 12.99 -14.39 -33.33
N PHE A 46 12.86 -14.04 -34.61
CA PHE A 46 11.60 -14.09 -35.35
C PHE A 46 11.74 -15.18 -36.42
N ILE A 47 11.42 -16.43 -36.08
CA ILE A 47 11.02 -17.50 -37.01
C ILE A 47 10.02 -18.35 -36.22
N SER A 48 8.72 -18.08 -36.35
CA SER A 48 7.81 -18.67 -37.34
C SER A 48 7.23 -20.00 -36.86
N CYS A 49 5.97 -19.95 -36.41
CA CYS A 49 5.00 -21.01 -36.70
C CYS A 49 3.81 -20.33 -37.36
N ASN A 50 3.64 -20.62 -38.65
CA ASN A 50 2.56 -20.11 -39.48
C ASN A 50 1.45 -21.17 -39.58
N ASN A 51 0.20 -20.69 -39.55
CA ASN A 51 -1.05 -21.33 -39.97
C ASN A 51 -1.68 -22.45 -39.12
N ALA A 52 -2.61 -22.06 -38.25
CA ALA A 52 -3.99 -22.58 -38.29
C ALA A 52 -4.93 -21.56 -37.64
N LYS A 53 -6.07 -21.30 -38.29
CA LYS A 53 -7.16 -20.43 -37.83
C LYS A 53 -7.62 -20.81 -36.42
N GLN A 54 -7.79 -19.84 -35.50
CA GLN A 54 -8.86 -19.83 -34.49
C GLN A 54 -8.89 -18.51 -33.68
N GLU A 55 -9.99 -17.77 -33.89
CA GLU A 55 -10.85 -17.05 -32.92
C GLU A 55 -10.26 -16.27 -31.72
N GLN A 56 -10.57 -14.96 -31.74
CA GLN A 56 -10.91 -14.06 -30.61
C GLN A 56 -10.23 -14.23 -29.24
N LYS A 57 -9.38 -13.26 -28.89
CA LYS A 57 -9.55 -12.52 -27.62
C LYS A 57 -8.93 -11.14 -27.69
N VAL A 58 -9.77 -10.11 -27.64
CA VAL A 58 -9.36 -8.70 -27.52
C VAL A 58 -8.65 -8.53 -26.17
N VAL A 59 -7.35 -8.22 -26.20
CA VAL A 59 -6.62 -7.69 -25.04
C VAL A 59 -6.24 -6.26 -25.38
N ASN A 60 -7.11 -5.32 -24.98
CA ASN A 60 -6.76 -3.91 -24.95
C ASN A 60 -5.73 -3.69 -23.84
N GLN A 61 -4.45 -3.65 -24.21
CA GLN A 61 -3.44 -2.93 -23.43
C GLN A 61 -3.68 -1.44 -23.63
N SER A 62 -4.51 -0.85 -22.78
CA SER A 62 -4.55 0.60 -22.62
C SER A 62 -3.27 1.05 -21.95
N LYS A 63 -2.42 1.70 -22.75
CA LYS A 63 -1.32 2.57 -22.36
C LYS A 63 -1.88 3.63 -21.38
N ALA A 64 -1.72 3.41 -20.09
CA ALA A 64 -2.11 4.39 -19.06
C ALA A 64 -1.05 5.49 -19.00
N SER A 65 -1.38 6.62 -19.61
CA SER A 65 -0.71 7.90 -19.44
C SER A 65 -0.68 8.29 -17.96
N GLY A 66 0.43 8.88 -17.52
CA GLY A 66 0.68 9.28 -16.13
C GLY A 66 -0.35 10.27 -15.60
N THR A 67 -1.26 9.77 -14.78
CA THR A 67 -1.86 10.46 -13.64
C THR A 67 -2.27 9.34 -12.70
N GLN A 68 -1.60 9.23 -11.55
CA GLN A 68 -1.82 8.14 -10.61
C GLN A 68 -3.21 8.33 -10.00
N GLN A 69 -4.23 7.74 -10.60
CA GLN A 69 -5.60 7.76 -10.09
C GLN A 69 -5.60 7.08 -8.73
N VAL A 70 -5.65 7.88 -7.67
CA VAL A 70 -5.73 7.39 -6.29
C VAL A 70 -7.01 6.57 -6.18
N SER A 71 -6.91 5.33 -5.68
CA SER A 71 -8.07 4.46 -5.61
C SER A 71 -9.10 5.03 -4.62
N ARG A 72 -10.39 4.75 -4.83
CA ARG A 72 -11.45 5.18 -3.90
C ARG A 72 -11.20 4.67 -2.47
N VAL A 73 -10.63 3.48 -2.34
CA VAL A 73 -10.16 2.92 -1.06
C VAL A 73 -9.09 3.82 -0.46
N GLN A 74 -8.04 4.18 -1.19
CA GLN A 74 -6.97 5.04 -0.66
C GLN A 74 -7.48 6.43 -0.24
N MET A 75 -8.40 7.01 -1.02
CA MET A 75 -9.05 8.27 -0.65
C MET A 75 -9.83 8.13 0.66
N PHE A 76 -10.64 7.07 0.79
CA PHE A 76 -11.43 6.82 1.98
C PHE A 76 -10.54 6.57 3.21
N MET A 77 -9.48 5.79 3.06
CA MET A 77 -8.53 5.52 4.13
C MET A 77 -7.80 6.77 4.60
N SER A 78 -7.50 7.68 3.69
CA SER A 78 -6.91 8.98 4.04
C SER A 78 -7.91 9.87 4.75
N TYR A 79 -9.17 9.86 4.30
CA TYR A 79 -10.25 10.58 4.98
C TYR A 79 -10.50 10.08 6.42
N ILE A 80 -10.54 8.75 6.63
CA ILE A 80 -10.66 8.17 7.98
C ILE A 80 -9.47 8.54 8.87
N ASP A 81 -8.26 8.61 8.31
CA ASP A 81 -7.06 9.03 9.02
C ASP A 81 -7.15 10.50 9.49
N GLU A 82 -7.66 11.42 8.66
CA GLU A 82 -7.92 12.81 9.07
C GLU A 82 -8.97 12.90 10.18
N ILE A 83 -10.09 12.16 10.06
CA ILE A 83 -11.13 12.11 11.11
C ILE A 83 -10.57 11.51 12.41
N ALA A 84 -9.73 10.47 12.30
CA ALA A 84 -9.11 9.83 13.45
C ALA A 84 -8.10 10.75 14.15
N LYS A 85 -7.50 11.73 13.45
CA LYS A 85 -6.57 12.71 14.04
C LYS A 85 -7.27 13.89 14.73
N LEU A 86 -8.55 14.12 14.47
CA LEU A 86 -9.29 15.20 15.13
C LEU A 86 -9.26 15.04 16.65
N PRO A 87 -8.87 16.06 17.43
CA PRO A 87 -8.99 16.00 18.88
C PRO A 87 -10.46 15.96 19.30
N LEU A 88 -10.75 15.44 20.50
CA LEU A 88 -12.12 15.33 21.01
C LEU A 88 -12.85 16.69 21.07
N THR A 89 -12.12 17.78 21.31
CA THR A 89 -12.67 19.14 21.33
C THR A 89 -13.30 19.50 19.98
N ASP A 90 -12.63 19.13 18.89
CA ASP A 90 -12.96 19.51 17.52
C ASP A 90 -13.77 18.41 16.81
N PHE A 91 -14.05 17.29 17.51
CA PHE A 91 -14.88 16.21 17.02
C PHE A 91 -16.37 16.57 17.15
N ASP A 92 -16.81 17.55 16.36
CA ASP A 92 -18.20 18.02 16.27
C ASP A 92 -18.69 18.01 14.82
N GLN A 93 -20.00 18.22 14.65
CA GLN A 93 -20.65 18.19 13.35
C GLN A 93 -20.06 19.23 12.38
N SER A 94 -19.76 20.45 12.84
CA SER A 94 -19.29 21.53 11.98
C SER A 94 -17.89 21.29 11.40
N HIS A 95 -16.96 20.80 12.22
CA HIS A 95 -15.62 20.45 11.78
C HIS A 95 -15.64 19.24 10.84
N ILE A 96 -16.47 18.25 11.14
CA ILE A 96 -16.65 17.06 10.31
C ILE A 96 -17.29 17.42 8.95
N GLU A 97 -18.25 18.34 8.93
CA GLU A 97 -18.83 18.88 7.69
C GLU A 97 -17.79 19.64 6.86
N ALA A 98 -16.92 20.43 7.48
CA ALA A 98 -15.83 21.10 6.78
C ALA A 98 -14.84 20.08 6.15
N LEU A 99 -14.51 19.00 6.86
CA LEU A 99 -13.70 17.92 6.31
C LEU A 99 -14.38 17.20 5.14
N ASN A 100 -15.69 16.94 5.21
CA ASN A 100 -16.43 16.37 4.08
C ASN A 100 -16.35 17.25 2.83
N GLN A 101 -16.50 18.56 2.99
CA GLN A 101 -16.47 19.51 1.87
C GLN A 101 -15.08 19.59 1.22
N ALA A 102 -14.03 19.39 2.02
CA ALA A 102 -12.65 19.32 1.52
C ALA A 102 -12.30 17.96 0.89
N ALA A 103 -13.10 16.92 1.13
CA ALA A 103 -12.82 15.59 0.63
C ALA A 103 -13.03 15.49 -0.90
N PRO A 104 -12.32 14.59 -1.59
CA PRO A 104 -12.54 14.37 -3.01
C PRO A 104 -14.00 14.00 -3.31
N ALA A 105 -14.63 14.71 -4.26
CA ALA A 105 -16.03 14.48 -4.64
C ALA A 105 -16.33 13.02 -5.03
N SER A 106 -15.34 12.29 -5.52
CA SER A 106 -15.42 10.85 -5.82
C SER A 106 -15.71 9.96 -4.60
N LEU A 107 -15.50 10.43 -3.38
CA LEU A 107 -15.92 9.71 -2.17
C LEU A 107 -17.43 9.74 -1.97
N GLN A 108 -18.11 10.80 -2.41
CA GLN A 108 -19.56 10.99 -2.25
C GLN A 108 -19.99 10.85 -0.78
N LEU A 109 -19.36 11.64 0.10
CA LEU A 109 -19.70 11.70 1.52
C LEU A 109 -21.02 12.47 1.71
N VAL A 110 -21.93 11.88 2.49
CA VAL A 110 -23.21 12.49 2.85
C VAL A 110 -23.37 12.41 4.36
N VAL A 111 -23.65 13.53 5.02
CA VAL A 111 -24.00 13.54 6.45
C VAL A 111 -25.43 13.05 6.59
N PHE A 112 -25.68 12.13 7.52
CA PHE A 112 -27.02 11.68 7.84
C PHE A 112 -27.82 12.81 8.49
N ALA A 113 -28.54 13.56 7.65
CA ALA A 113 -29.38 14.69 8.03
C ALA A 113 -30.79 14.61 7.39
N GLY A 114 -31.22 13.42 6.96
CA GLY A 114 -32.46 13.22 6.22
C GLY A 114 -32.39 13.52 4.72
N GLU A 115 -31.21 13.86 4.19
CA GLU A 115 -30.98 14.01 2.74
C GLU A 115 -31.01 12.66 2.00
N GLN A 116 -31.31 12.70 0.70
CA GLN A 116 -31.26 11.52 -0.17
C GLN A 116 -29.82 11.12 -0.45
N ALA A 117 -29.27 10.24 0.39
CA ALA A 117 -28.09 9.48 0.04
C ALA A 117 -28.40 8.57 -1.17
N ASN A 118 -27.49 8.51 -2.14
CA ASN A 118 -27.59 7.56 -3.24
C ASN A 118 -26.87 6.24 -2.87
N GLU A 119 -27.09 5.16 -3.62
CA GLU A 119 -26.48 3.85 -3.33
C GLU A 119 -24.94 3.83 -3.42
N ALA A 120 -24.36 4.84 -4.04
CA ALA A 120 -22.91 5.03 -4.13
C ALA A 120 -22.35 5.93 -3.02
N SER A 121 -23.19 6.57 -2.20
CA SER A 121 -22.77 7.48 -1.14
C SER A 121 -22.18 6.74 0.06
N ILE A 122 -21.18 7.35 0.69
CA ILE A 122 -20.77 6.99 2.04
C ILE A 122 -21.61 7.83 3.00
N ILE A 123 -22.43 7.17 3.80
CA ILE A 123 -23.28 7.85 4.79
C ILE A 123 -22.50 7.97 6.08
N MET A 124 -22.39 9.18 6.61
CA MET A 124 -21.70 9.45 7.85
C MET A 124 -22.65 10.05 8.89
N GLN A 125 -22.54 9.59 10.13
CA GLN A 125 -23.26 10.14 11.26
C GLN A 125 -22.31 10.43 12.42
N PRO A 126 -21.95 11.70 12.69
CA PRO A 126 -21.27 12.08 13.91
C PRO A 126 -22.21 12.05 15.11
N TYR A 127 -21.69 11.74 16.29
CA TYR A 127 -22.43 11.77 17.54
C TYR A 127 -21.55 12.19 18.71
N ARG A 128 -22.18 12.76 19.74
CA ARG A 128 -21.57 13.00 21.05
C ARG A 128 -22.32 12.24 22.12
N ASN A 129 -21.56 11.75 23.10
CA ASN A 129 -22.11 11.06 24.25
C ASN A 129 -22.02 11.94 25.49
N ASN A 130 -23.18 12.35 25.98
CA ASN A 130 -23.30 13.19 27.17
C ASN A 130 -23.30 12.38 28.47
N ASP A 131 -23.30 11.04 28.39
CA ASP A 131 -23.16 10.17 29.56
C ASP A 131 -21.75 10.30 30.14
N THR A 132 -21.69 10.74 31.40
CA THR A 132 -20.42 10.91 32.12
C THR A 132 -19.74 9.58 32.42
N ALA A 133 -20.50 8.49 32.58
CA ALA A 133 -20.00 7.16 32.89
C ALA A 133 -19.43 6.44 31.66
N ASN A 134 -19.88 6.80 30.45
CA ASN A 134 -19.40 6.15 29.23
C ASN A 134 -17.97 6.63 28.88
N PRO A 135 -17.01 5.72 28.67
CA PRO A 135 -15.65 6.10 28.30
C PRO A 135 -15.54 6.69 26.88
N ILE A 136 -16.48 6.37 25.99
CA ILE A 136 -16.58 6.95 24.64
C ILE A 136 -17.37 8.26 24.75
N LYS A 137 -16.74 9.37 24.40
CA LYS A 137 -17.30 10.73 24.49
C LYS A 137 -17.83 11.26 23.17
N ALA A 138 -17.29 10.79 22.06
CA ALA A 138 -17.79 11.11 20.72
C ALA A 138 -17.45 9.99 19.73
N GLY A 139 -18.11 9.99 18.59
CA GLY A 139 -17.74 9.12 17.49
C GLY A 139 -18.39 9.49 16.17
N ALA A 140 -17.91 8.89 15.09
CA ALA A 140 -18.49 9.04 13.76
C ALA A 140 -18.67 7.66 13.12
N ILE A 141 -19.89 7.35 12.73
CA ILE A 141 -20.25 6.10 12.06
C ILE A 141 -20.25 6.34 10.56
N PHE A 142 -19.60 5.46 9.82
CA PHE A 142 -19.53 5.46 8.36
C PHE A 142 -20.13 4.18 7.82
N LEU A 143 -21.28 4.29 7.15
CA LEU A 143 -21.87 3.21 6.39
C LEU A 143 -21.32 3.23 4.96
N LEU A 144 -20.69 2.13 4.56
CA LEU A 144 -20.04 2.04 3.26
C LEU A 144 -21.01 1.56 2.18
N PRO A 145 -21.01 2.19 0.99
CA PRO A 145 -21.77 1.69 -0.15
C PRO A 145 -21.17 0.35 -0.60
N LYS A 146 -22.00 -0.52 -1.17
CA LYS A 146 -21.60 -1.89 -1.56
C LYS A 146 -20.34 -1.94 -2.42
N SER A 147 -20.22 -1.01 -3.38
CA SER A 147 -19.06 -0.90 -4.27
C SER A 147 -17.75 -0.68 -3.53
N LEU A 148 -17.77 0.08 -2.43
CA LEU A 148 -16.61 0.30 -1.58
C LEU A 148 -16.42 -0.85 -0.60
N SER A 149 -17.48 -1.34 0.04
CA SER A 149 -17.40 -2.45 1.00
C SER A 149 -16.83 -3.71 0.35
N ASP A 150 -17.21 -4.02 -0.90
CA ASP A 150 -16.70 -5.20 -1.63
C ASP A 150 -15.20 -5.10 -1.96
N SER A 151 -14.62 -3.89 -1.90
CA SER A 151 -13.22 -3.61 -2.23
C SER A 151 -12.31 -3.38 -1.03
N ILE A 152 -12.86 -2.97 0.12
CA ILE A 152 -12.09 -2.63 1.32
C ILE A 152 -12.05 -3.79 2.31
N GLN A 153 -10.86 -4.13 2.78
CA GLN A 153 -10.64 -5.26 3.68
C GLN A 153 -10.11 -4.82 5.03
N VAL A 154 -10.28 -5.66 6.05
CA VAL A 154 -9.65 -5.46 7.38
C VAL A 154 -8.13 -5.27 7.25
N ALA A 155 -7.47 -5.99 6.34
CA ALA A 155 -6.04 -5.84 6.08
C ALA A 155 -5.63 -4.42 5.66
N ASP A 156 -6.51 -3.66 5.00
CA ASP A 156 -6.21 -2.27 4.63
C ASP A 156 -6.17 -1.37 5.87
N PHE A 157 -7.06 -1.62 6.84
CA PHE A 157 -7.08 -0.92 8.12
C PHE A 157 -5.89 -1.29 8.98
N THR A 158 -5.56 -2.57 9.09
CA THR A 158 -4.42 -2.97 9.93
C THR A 158 -3.09 -2.47 9.38
N ARG A 159 -2.95 -2.40 8.05
CA ARG A 159 -1.78 -1.81 7.40
C ARG A 159 -1.62 -0.32 7.72
N ARG A 160 -2.72 0.42 7.87
CA ARG A 160 -2.69 1.88 8.07
C ARG A 160 -2.72 2.31 9.53
N PHE A 161 -3.50 1.62 10.37
CA PHE A 161 -3.78 2.02 11.75
C PHE A 161 -3.17 1.10 12.80
N GLY A 162 -2.49 0.02 12.38
CA GLY A 162 -1.81 -0.90 13.29
C GLY A 162 -2.63 -2.14 13.62
N GLU A 163 -2.33 -2.77 14.76
CA GLU A 163 -2.84 -4.11 15.05
C GLU A 163 -4.27 -4.12 15.59
N LEU A 164 -4.99 -5.20 15.28
CA LEU A 164 -6.29 -5.49 15.89
C LEU A 164 -6.10 -5.73 17.39
N LYS A 165 -6.99 -5.19 18.22
CA LYS A 165 -7.10 -5.67 19.59
C LYS A 165 -7.47 -7.16 19.53
N LYS A 166 -6.75 -8.00 20.27
CA LYS A 166 -7.07 -9.44 20.37
C LYS A 166 -8.56 -9.59 20.69
N GLU A 167 -9.25 -10.32 19.83
CA GLU A 167 -10.66 -10.63 19.98
C GLU A 167 -10.79 -11.72 21.06
N ASP A 168 -11.77 -11.59 21.94
CA ASP A 168 -12.17 -12.70 22.80
C ASP A 168 -12.77 -13.79 21.91
N ALA A 169 -12.18 -15.00 21.96
CA ALA A 169 -12.57 -16.14 21.11
C ALA A 169 -14.04 -16.58 21.26
N ALA A 170 -14.79 -16.00 22.20
CA ALA A 170 -16.17 -16.34 22.53
C ALA A 170 -17.22 -15.80 21.53
N ILE A 171 -16.89 -14.88 20.62
CA ILE A 171 -17.88 -14.22 19.73
C ILE A 171 -18.09 -15.00 18.40
N ALA A 172 -17.38 -16.11 18.17
CA ALA A 172 -17.32 -16.79 16.87
C ALA A 172 -18.58 -17.59 16.42
N ALA A 173 -19.74 -17.50 17.09
CA ALA A 173 -20.85 -18.45 16.90
C ALA A 173 -22.21 -17.85 16.48
N THR A 174 -22.27 -16.61 15.98
CA THR A 174 -23.54 -16.05 15.48
C THR A 174 -23.35 -15.47 14.08
N GLY A 175 -24.31 -15.65 13.17
CA GLY A 175 -24.27 -15.10 11.81
C GLY A 175 -24.41 -13.57 11.73
N GLN A 176 -24.13 -12.86 12.83
CA GLN A 176 -24.22 -11.41 12.94
C GLN A 176 -22.87 -10.75 12.67
N PRO A 177 -22.84 -9.59 11.98
CA PRO A 177 -21.65 -8.77 11.76
C PRO A 177 -20.72 -8.63 12.98
N LEU A 178 -19.60 -9.37 13.00
CA LEU A 178 -18.54 -9.31 14.01
C LEU A 178 -17.89 -7.92 14.04
N PRO A 179 -17.90 -7.24 15.20
CA PRO A 179 -17.17 -6.00 15.40
C PRO A 179 -15.70 -6.27 15.72
N VAL A 180 -14.79 -5.60 15.00
CA VAL A 180 -13.35 -5.72 15.16
C VAL A 180 -12.79 -4.37 15.58
N ASN A 181 -12.00 -4.32 16.65
CA ASN A 181 -11.48 -3.05 17.18
C ASN A 181 -9.99 -2.87 16.86
N LEU A 182 -9.61 -1.67 16.42
CA LEU A 182 -8.23 -1.23 16.22
C LEU A 182 -7.94 -0.06 17.15
N LYS A 183 -6.80 -0.10 17.84
CA LYS A 183 -6.32 1.06 18.61
C LYS A 183 -5.55 1.97 17.65
N VAL A 184 -5.96 3.23 17.52
CA VAL A 184 -5.20 4.24 16.77
C VAL A 184 -4.20 4.91 17.70
N ASP A 185 -4.67 5.37 18.86
CA ASP A 185 -3.86 5.95 19.94
C ASP A 185 -4.57 5.72 21.29
N GLU A 186 -4.13 6.41 22.36
CA GLU A 186 -4.74 6.29 23.70
C GLU A 186 -6.18 6.83 23.77
N ALA A 187 -6.49 7.85 22.97
CA ALA A 187 -7.78 8.54 22.96
C ALA A 187 -8.67 8.15 21.78
N THR A 188 -8.18 7.34 20.83
CA THR A 188 -8.85 7.04 19.57
C THR A 188 -8.81 5.55 19.23
N ALA A 189 -9.96 4.99 18.86
CA ALA A 189 -10.05 3.65 18.28
C ALA A 189 -10.91 3.66 17.01
N LEU A 190 -10.70 2.64 16.17
CA LEU A 190 -11.63 2.29 15.10
C LEU A 190 -12.37 1.01 15.50
N LYS A 191 -13.67 0.98 15.28
CA LYS A 191 -14.50 -0.22 15.35
C LYS A 191 -15.02 -0.52 13.96
N LEU A 192 -14.60 -1.65 13.41
CA LEU A 192 -15.00 -2.12 12.09
C LEU A 192 -16.11 -3.14 12.26
N THR A 193 -17.10 -3.08 11.39
CA THR A 193 -18.08 -4.17 11.25
C THR A 193 -17.80 -4.87 9.93
N ILE A 194 -17.68 -6.20 9.96
CA ILE A 194 -17.28 -6.99 8.79
C ILE A 194 -18.38 -7.91 8.26
N ASN A 195 -18.27 -8.28 6.98
CA ASN A 195 -19.10 -9.34 6.44
C ASN A 195 -18.70 -10.71 7.01
N HIS A 196 -19.69 -11.57 7.21
CA HIS A 196 -19.46 -12.93 7.70
C HIS A 196 -18.92 -13.75 6.52
N ASN A 197 -18.21 -14.84 6.81
CA ASN A 197 -17.79 -15.88 5.85
C ASN A 197 -16.37 -15.77 5.26
N LYS A 198 -15.48 -14.95 5.83
CA LYS A 198 -14.06 -14.91 5.42
C LYS A 198 -13.13 -14.94 6.61
N GLN A 199 -11.87 -15.33 6.37
CA GLN A 199 -10.79 -15.09 7.32
C GLN A 199 -10.75 -13.59 7.67
N LEU A 200 -10.56 -13.26 8.95
CA LEU A 200 -10.67 -11.90 9.49
C LEU A 200 -9.92 -10.84 8.66
N SER A 201 -8.68 -11.11 8.26
CA SER A 201 -7.85 -10.20 7.45
C SER A 201 -8.40 -9.95 6.03
N LEU A 202 -9.11 -10.93 5.46
CA LEU A 202 -9.72 -10.90 4.13
C LEU A 202 -11.20 -10.50 4.18
N ALA A 203 -11.76 -10.31 5.38
CA ALA A 203 -13.13 -9.92 5.56
C ALA A 203 -13.33 -8.48 5.05
N ASN A 204 -14.44 -8.27 4.36
CA ASN A 204 -14.81 -6.97 3.84
C ASN A 204 -15.43 -6.14 4.95
N VAL A 205 -15.10 -4.85 4.99
CA VAL A 205 -15.66 -3.92 5.98
C VAL A 205 -16.93 -3.30 5.42
N ILE A 206 -18.00 -3.30 6.22
CA ILE A 206 -19.30 -2.72 5.87
C ILE A 206 -19.58 -1.42 6.62
N THR A 207 -19.06 -1.30 7.84
CA THR A 207 -19.17 -0.10 8.67
C THR A 207 -17.82 0.20 9.30
N VAL A 208 -17.48 1.48 9.38
CA VAL A 208 -16.35 1.99 10.16
C VAL A 208 -16.89 2.94 11.20
N GLU A 209 -16.48 2.80 12.44
CA GLU A 209 -16.82 3.73 13.51
C GLU A 209 -15.51 4.27 14.11
N VAL A 210 -15.32 5.59 14.04
CA VAL A 210 -14.23 6.28 14.72
C VAL A 210 -14.71 6.65 16.12
N LEU A 211 -14.01 6.18 17.15
CA LEU A 211 -14.38 6.35 18.56
C LEU A 211 -13.37 7.26 19.26
N LYS A 212 -13.87 8.26 19.99
CA LYS A 212 -13.08 9.16 20.82
C LYS A 212 -13.35 8.90 22.30
N TYR A 213 -12.29 8.62 23.03
CA TYR A 213 -12.29 8.34 24.47
C TYR A 213 -11.89 9.59 25.27
N LYS A 214 -12.14 9.53 26.58
CA LYS A 214 -11.70 10.55 27.55
C LYS A 214 -10.19 10.52 27.76
#